data_AF-A0A529NAY3-F1
#
_entry.id   AF-A0A529NAY3-F1
#
_cell.length_a   1.000
_cell.length_b   1.000
_cell.length_c   1.000
_cell.angle_alpha   90.00
_cell.angle_beta   90.00
_cell.angle_gamma   90.00
#
_symmetry.space_group_name_H-M   'P 1'
#
loop_
_entity.id
_entity.type
_entity.pdbx_description
1 polymer ?
#
loop_
_entity_poly.entity_id
_entity_poly.type
_entity_poly.pdbx_seq_one_letter_code
_entity_poly.pdbx_strand_id
1 'polypeptide(L)'
;ALQPQAGLYGLDIYNMRGSIAAVLEYLDRVDPEAARVARERYGCLTPWQTEPSTYGRAALTKGYRECEEAVLEQCRDMLARQLDHAGRGGEELFDAAQNARLVASAEQYYRVMYYGGPHSWNLRDTHMFETLGHVLDAHGPNAKAVVWAHNSHIGDA
;
A
#
# COMPACT_ATOMS: atom_id res chain seq x y z
N ALA A 1 -6.42 -2.65 34.49
CA ALA A 1 -7.02 -2.49 33.16
C ALA A 1 -6.06 -1.68 32.30
N LEU A 2 -5.70 -2.17 31.11
CA LEU A 2 -4.93 -1.39 30.14
C LEU A 2 -5.79 -0.18 29.72
N GLN A 3 -5.21 1.02 29.73
CA GLN A 3 -5.90 2.22 29.29
C GLN A 3 -6.17 2.13 27.78
N PRO A 4 -7.29 2.66 27.27
CA PRO A 4 -7.52 2.73 25.84
C PRO A 4 -6.41 3.59 25.20
N GLN A 5 -5.72 3.03 24.21
CA GLN A 5 -4.70 3.70 23.42
C GLN A 5 -5.27 4.12 22.07
N ALA A 6 -4.80 5.25 21.54
CA ALA A 6 -5.10 5.71 20.20
C ALA A 6 -3.92 5.43 19.26
N GLY A 7 -4.20 4.93 18.05
CA GLY A 7 -3.22 4.73 16.99
C GLY A 7 -3.17 5.93 16.02
N LEU A 8 -2.03 6.11 15.35
CA LEU A 8 -1.85 7.08 14.27
C LEU A 8 -1.57 6.35 12.97
N TYR A 9 -2.39 6.59 11.95
CA TYR A 9 -2.33 5.89 10.67
C TYR A 9 -2.24 6.90 9.52
N GLY A 10 -1.25 6.72 8.65
CA GLY A 10 -1.18 7.44 7.39
C GLY A 10 -2.08 6.77 6.36
N LEU A 11 -2.96 7.54 5.73
CA LEU A 11 -3.89 7.03 4.70
C LEU A 11 -3.37 7.22 3.27
N ASP A 12 -2.37 8.10 3.10
CA ASP A 12 -1.94 8.59 1.79
C ASP A 12 -0.97 7.63 1.09
N ILE A 13 -0.83 7.81 -0.22
CA ILE A 13 -0.21 6.87 -1.15
C ILE A 13 1.29 7.12 -1.43
N TYR A 14 1.83 8.24 -0.94
CA TYR A 14 3.12 8.75 -1.37
C TYR A 14 4.36 8.07 -0.77
N ASN A 15 4.20 7.16 0.19
CA ASN A 15 5.32 6.51 0.87
C ASN A 15 5.71 5.15 0.25
N MET A 16 5.80 5.05 -1.08
CA MET A 16 6.12 3.78 -1.76
C MET A 16 7.44 3.16 -1.26
N ARG A 17 8.49 3.97 -1.10
CA ARG A 17 9.81 3.50 -0.60
C ARG A 17 9.71 2.91 0.80
N GLY A 18 9.06 3.61 1.72
CA GLY A 18 8.86 3.13 3.08
C GLY A 18 8.03 1.85 3.11
N SER A 19 7.00 1.77 2.27
CA SER A 19 6.15 0.58 2.20
C SER A 19 6.84 -0.64 1.63
N ILE A 20 7.68 -0.48 0.60
CA ILE A 20 8.54 -1.57 0.12
C ILE A 20 9.44 -2.06 1.26
N ALA A 21 10.09 -1.15 1.99
CA ALA A 21 10.96 -1.51 3.10
C ALA A 21 10.21 -2.27 4.21
N ALA A 22 9.00 -1.82 4.58
CA ALA A 22 8.18 -2.49 5.60
C ALA A 22 7.80 -3.93 5.21
N VAL A 23 7.39 -4.16 3.96
CA VAL A 23 7.10 -5.51 3.45
C VAL A 23 8.34 -6.40 3.52
N LEU A 24 9.48 -5.89 3.05
CA LEU A 24 10.74 -6.65 3.04
C LEU A 24 11.23 -6.96 4.47
N GLU A 25 11.16 -6.00 5.39
CA GLU A 25 11.55 -6.20 6.78
C GLU A 25 10.69 -7.26 7.47
N TYR A 26 9.37 -7.23 7.25
CA TYR A 26 8.48 -8.26 7.77
C TYR A 26 8.86 -9.64 7.23
N LEU A 27 9.01 -9.79 5.91
CA LEU A 27 9.35 -11.05 5.29
C LEU A 27 10.74 -11.55 5.69
N ASP A 28 11.74 -10.68 5.85
CA ASP A 28 13.07 -11.06 6.31
C ASP A 28 13.04 -11.74 7.70
N ARG A 29 12.07 -11.38 8.55
CA ARG A 29 11.90 -12.00 9.87
C ARG A 29 11.15 -13.32 9.82
N VAL A 30 10.09 -13.42 9.01
CA VAL A 30 9.15 -14.55 9.07
C VAL A 30 9.33 -15.58 7.96
N ASP A 31 9.87 -15.17 6.80
CA ASP A 31 10.04 -15.98 5.60
C ASP A 31 11.08 -15.36 4.63
N PRO A 32 12.39 -15.60 4.89
CA PRO A 32 13.47 -14.99 4.10
C PRO A 32 13.46 -15.37 2.61
N GLU A 33 12.89 -16.52 2.25
CA GLU A 33 12.78 -16.93 0.84
C GLU A 33 11.72 -16.09 0.13
N ALA A 34 10.57 -15.85 0.76
CA ALA A 34 9.58 -14.91 0.25
C ALA A 34 10.12 -13.48 0.19
N ALA A 35 11.00 -13.09 1.13
CA ALA A 35 11.68 -11.78 1.06
C ALA A 35 12.56 -11.66 -0.20
N ARG A 36 13.25 -12.73 -0.61
CA ARG A 36 14.04 -12.76 -1.84
C ARG A 36 13.15 -12.54 -3.08
N VAL A 37 12.02 -13.25 -3.16
CA VAL A 37 11.03 -13.08 -4.23
C VAL A 37 10.46 -11.65 -4.26
N ALA A 38 10.13 -11.09 -3.09
CA ALA A 38 9.62 -9.73 -2.99
C ALA A 38 10.64 -8.69 -3.48
N ARG A 39 11.93 -8.86 -3.18
CA ARG A 39 13.00 -7.98 -3.70
C ARG A 39 13.10 -8.04 -5.22
N GLU A 40 12.97 -9.23 -5.81
CA GLU A 40 12.97 -9.40 -7.26
C GLU A 40 11.77 -8.68 -7.90
N ARG A 41 10.57 -8.89 -7.35
CA ARG A 41 9.33 -8.24 -7.84
C ARG A 41 9.35 -6.72 -7.71
N TYR A 42 9.84 -6.19 -6.60
CA TYR A 42 9.98 -4.75 -6.39
C TYR A 42 11.20 -4.13 -7.10
N GLY A 43 12.11 -4.96 -7.63
CA GLY A 43 13.35 -4.51 -8.26
C GLY A 43 13.12 -3.50 -9.37
N CYS A 44 12.05 -3.66 -10.15
CA CYS A 44 11.70 -2.76 -11.24
C CYS A 44 11.24 -1.34 -10.79
N LEU A 45 10.80 -1.20 -9.52
CA LEU A 45 10.40 0.08 -8.93
C LEU A 45 11.59 0.86 -8.36
N THR A 46 12.75 0.20 -8.16
CA THR A 46 13.95 0.78 -7.54
C THR A 46 14.37 2.14 -8.09
N PRO A 47 14.38 2.39 -9.43
CA PRO A 47 14.79 3.69 -9.97
C PRO A 47 13.88 4.86 -9.56
N TRP A 48 12.66 4.57 -9.10
CA TRP A 48 11.59 5.54 -8.89
C TRP A 48 11.26 5.74 -7.41
N GLN A 49 11.85 4.96 -6.52
CA GLN A 49 11.64 5.11 -5.07
C GLN A 49 12.05 6.48 -4.54
N THR A 50 12.97 7.18 -5.23
CA THR A 50 13.42 8.54 -4.88
C THR A 50 12.67 9.65 -5.59
N GLU A 51 12.11 9.40 -6.78
CA GLU A 51 11.33 10.39 -7.54
C GLU A 51 10.15 9.70 -8.27
N PRO A 52 9.10 9.29 -7.55
CA PRO A 52 8.01 8.50 -8.12
C PRO A 52 7.24 9.23 -9.22
N SER A 53 7.23 10.57 -9.20
CA SER A 53 6.57 11.41 -10.20
C SER A 53 7.13 11.18 -11.62
N THR A 54 8.38 10.73 -11.74
CA THR A 54 9.04 10.46 -13.03
C THR A 54 8.73 9.08 -13.61
N TYR A 55 8.17 8.16 -12.79
CA TYR A 55 7.77 6.81 -13.19
C TYR A 55 6.74 6.84 -14.32
N GLY A 56 5.75 7.75 -14.24
CA GLY A 56 4.63 7.78 -15.17
C GLY A 56 5.05 7.92 -16.66
N ARG A 57 6.15 8.61 -16.95
CA ARG A 57 6.70 8.69 -18.31
C ARG A 57 7.45 7.43 -18.72
N ALA A 58 8.14 6.79 -17.79
CA ALA A 58 8.92 5.57 -18.03
C ALA A 58 8.03 4.34 -18.21
N ALA A 59 6.94 4.26 -17.44
CA ALA A 59 5.94 3.19 -17.47
C ALA A 59 5.29 2.99 -18.86
N LEU A 60 5.38 3.98 -19.75
CA LEU A 60 4.88 3.92 -21.13
C LEU A 60 5.78 3.12 -22.08
N THR A 61 7.01 2.80 -21.68
CA THR A 61 7.91 1.98 -22.48
C THR A 61 7.70 0.49 -22.19
N LYS A 62 7.82 -0.37 -23.21
CA LYS A 62 7.44 -1.80 -23.16
C LYS A 62 8.01 -2.59 -21.98
N GLY A 63 9.17 -2.22 -21.44
CA GLY A 63 9.79 -2.90 -20.30
C GLY A 63 9.07 -2.73 -18.96
N TYR A 64 8.01 -1.92 -18.86
CA TYR A 64 7.40 -1.56 -17.58
C TYR A 64 6.01 -2.15 -17.33
N ARG A 65 5.41 -2.86 -18.30
CA ARG A 65 4.23 -3.71 -18.01
C ARG A 65 4.57 -4.83 -17.01
N GLU A 66 5.84 -5.21 -16.93
CA GLU A 66 6.34 -6.24 -16.01
C GLU A 66 6.24 -5.81 -14.54
N CYS A 67 6.30 -4.50 -14.25
CA CYS A 67 6.17 -3.99 -12.88
C CYS A 67 4.77 -4.18 -12.30
N GLU A 68 3.73 -3.89 -13.09
CA GLU A 68 2.35 -3.99 -12.64
C GLU A 68 2.05 -5.41 -12.17
N GLU A 69 2.37 -6.40 -13.00
CA GLU A 69 2.11 -7.81 -12.69
C GLU A 69 2.88 -8.27 -11.44
N ALA A 70 4.18 -7.98 -11.37
CA ALA A 70 5.02 -8.34 -10.23
C ALA A 70 4.55 -7.71 -8.91
N VAL A 71 4.15 -6.44 -8.94
CA VAL A 71 3.66 -5.73 -7.74
C VAL A 71 2.30 -6.26 -7.30
N LEU A 72 1.39 -6.53 -8.25
CA LEU A 72 0.08 -7.12 -7.94
C LEU A 72 0.20 -8.54 -7.40
N GLU A 73 1.10 -9.37 -7.94
CA GLU A 73 1.41 -10.67 -7.38
C GLU A 73 1.93 -10.58 -5.96
N GLN A 74 2.87 -9.66 -5.69
CA GLN A 74 3.39 -9.47 -4.34
C GLN A 74 2.29 -9.04 -3.36
N CYS A 75 1.39 -8.16 -3.79
CA CYS A 75 0.22 -7.77 -2.99
C CYS A 75 -0.68 -8.98 -2.71
N ARG A 76 -1.03 -9.76 -3.73
CA ARG A 76 -1.86 -10.97 -3.58
C ARG A 76 -1.26 -11.98 -2.60
N ASP A 77 0.04 -12.22 -2.67
CA ASP A 77 0.72 -13.16 -1.77
C ASP A 77 0.65 -12.68 -0.31
N MET A 78 0.80 -11.38 -0.06
CA MET A 78 0.67 -10.82 1.29
C MET A 78 -0.78 -10.92 1.81
N LEU A 79 -1.77 -10.70 0.95
CA LEU A 79 -3.18 -10.84 1.31
C LEU A 79 -3.58 -12.30 1.56
N ALA A 80 -3.05 -13.23 0.77
CA ALA A 80 -3.26 -14.66 1.00
C ALA A 80 -2.71 -15.08 2.37
N ARG A 81 -1.49 -14.64 2.72
CA ARG A 81 -0.92 -14.85 4.06
C ARG A 81 -1.80 -14.28 5.17
N GLN A 82 -2.33 -13.07 4.97
CA GLN A 82 -3.23 -12.44 5.94
C GLN A 82 -4.50 -13.28 6.16
N LEU A 83 -5.07 -13.85 5.10
CA LEU A 83 -6.23 -14.74 5.18
C LEU A 83 -5.89 -16.07 5.87
N ASP A 84 -4.76 -16.69 5.51
CA ASP A 84 -4.30 -17.96 6.09
C ASP A 84 -3.95 -17.83 7.58
N HIS A 85 -3.66 -16.62 8.04
CA HIS A 85 -3.34 -16.31 9.43
C HIS A 85 -4.45 -15.52 10.14
N ALA A 86 -5.63 -15.41 9.51
CA ALA A 86 -6.79 -14.77 10.09
C ALA A 86 -7.14 -15.43 11.44
N GLY A 87 -7.31 -14.60 12.49
CA GLY A 87 -7.56 -15.06 13.85
C GLY A 87 -6.33 -15.31 14.72
N ARG A 88 -5.11 -15.21 14.17
CA ARG A 88 -3.85 -15.28 14.97
C ARG A 88 -3.31 -13.93 15.42
N GLY A 89 -4.03 -12.83 15.15
CA GLY A 89 -3.77 -11.51 15.74
C GLY A 89 -2.42 -10.88 15.36
N GLY A 90 -1.97 -11.02 14.12
CA GLY A 90 -0.70 -10.45 13.67
C GLY A 90 -0.84 -9.00 13.21
N GLU A 91 -0.73 -8.03 14.13
CA GLU A 91 -0.66 -6.60 13.80
C GLU A 91 0.47 -6.31 12.78
N GLU A 92 1.62 -6.97 12.93
CA GLU A 92 2.74 -6.85 11.98
C GLU A 92 2.40 -7.37 10.57
N LEU A 93 1.62 -8.46 10.46
CA LEU A 93 1.20 -8.98 9.16
C LEU A 93 0.15 -8.06 8.52
N PHE A 94 -0.75 -7.50 9.32
CA PHE A 94 -1.69 -6.49 8.84
C PHE A 94 -0.94 -5.27 8.30
N ASP A 95 0.03 -4.74 9.04
CA ASP A 95 0.86 -3.62 8.59
C ASP A 95 1.61 -3.94 7.29
N ALA A 96 2.27 -5.10 7.22
CA ALA A 96 2.97 -5.54 6.01
C ALA A 96 2.01 -5.70 4.80
N ALA A 97 0.82 -6.26 5.02
CA ALA A 97 -0.19 -6.40 3.96
C ALA A 97 -0.73 -5.04 3.49
N GLN A 98 -0.96 -4.09 4.40
CA GLN A 98 -1.37 -2.72 4.06
C GLN A 98 -0.29 -1.99 3.27
N ASN A 99 0.99 -2.16 3.65
CA ASN A 99 2.10 -1.63 2.87
C ASN A 99 2.20 -2.25 1.48
N ALA A 100 1.92 -3.55 1.32
CA ALA A 100 1.87 -4.19 0.00
C ALA A 100 0.73 -3.63 -0.88
N ARG A 101 -0.45 -3.35 -0.30
CA ARG A 101 -1.54 -2.65 -1.00
C ARG A 101 -1.12 -1.26 -1.44
N LEU A 102 -0.44 -0.50 -0.56
CA LEU A 102 0.06 0.84 -0.89
C LEU A 102 1.00 0.79 -2.08
N VAL A 103 1.96 -0.13 -2.13
CA VAL A 103 2.87 -0.25 -3.28
C VAL A 103 2.11 -0.51 -4.58
N ALA A 104 1.09 -1.37 -4.56
CA ALA A 104 0.24 -1.64 -5.72
C ALA A 104 -0.58 -0.42 -6.16
N SER A 105 -1.25 0.25 -5.21
CA SER A 105 -1.98 1.47 -5.51
C SER A 105 -1.06 2.57 -6.03
N ALA A 106 0.13 2.72 -5.44
CA ALA A 106 1.08 3.77 -5.81
C ALA A 106 1.64 3.54 -7.21
N GLU A 107 1.98 2.30 -7.58
CA GLU A 107 2.34 1.94 -8.96
C GLU A 107 1.26 2.40 -9.94
N GLN A 108 0.01 1.99 -9.70
CA GLN A 108 -1.11 2.30 -10.57
C GLN A 108 -1.31 3.82 -10.66
N TYR A 109 -1.28 4.50 -9.52
CA TYR A 109 -1.44 5.94 -9.41
C TYR A 109 -0.38 6.71 -10.23
N TYR A 110 0.90 6.39 -10.07
CA TYR A 110 1.97 7.08 -10.80
C TYR A 110 1.97 6.73 -12.28
N ARG A 111 1.55 5.51 -12.65
CA ARG A 111 1.37 5.11 -14.06
C ARG A 111 0.26 5.92 -14.74
N VAL A 112 -0.87 6.14 -14.07
CA VAL A 112 -1.99 6.92 -14.66
C VAL A 112 -1.82 8.43 -14.55
N MET A 113 -1.09 8.92 -13.54
CA MET A 113 -0.88 10.36 -13.30
C MET A 113 -0.30 11.06 -14.52
N TYR A 114 0.57 10.40 -15.29
CA TYR A 114 1.19 11.00 -16.47
C TYR A 114 0.19 11.48 -17.53
N TYR A 115 -0.93 10.79 -17.68
CA TYR A 115 -1.98 11.20 -18.62
C TYR A 115 -2.85 12.36 -18.10
N GLY A 116 -2.74 12.66 -16.80
CA GLY A 116 -3.56 13.64 -16.11
C GLY A 116 -5.06 13.27 -16.08
N GLY A 117 -5.82 14.00 -15.28
CA GLY A 117 -7.28 13.91 -15.27
C GLY A 117 -7.88 13.37 -13.97
N PRO A 118 -9.22 13.31 -13.89
CA PRO A 118 -9.95 12.96 -12.67
C PRO A 118 -9.68 11.52 -12.19
N HIS A 119 -9.22 10.63 -13.07
CA HIS A 119 -9.00 9.23 -12.74
C HIS A 119 -7.86 9.03 -11.72
N SER A 120 -6.74 9.77 -11.84
CA SER A 120 -5.66 9.70 -10.85
C SER A 120 -6.07 10.29 -9.50
N TRP A 121 -6.94 11.31 -9.52
CA TRP A 121 -7.48 11.91 -8.30
C TRP A 121 -8.35 10.89 -7.54
N ASN A 122 -9.28 10.26 -8.24
CA ASN A 122 -10.16 9.25 -7.67
C ASN A 122 -9.39 8.07 -7.11
N LEU A 123 -8.30 7.63 -7.75
CA LEU A 123 -7.48 6.53 -7.25
C LEU A 123 -6.84 6.84 -5.89
N ARG A 124 -6.37 8.07 -5.67
CA ARG A 124 -5.79 8.47 -4.39
C ARG A 124 -6.84 8.50 -3.29
N ASP A 125 -8.01 9.08 -3.56
CA ASP A 125 -9.10 9.16 -2.58
C ASP A 125 -9.68 7.77 -2.27
N THR A 126 -9.84 6.92 -3.29
CA THR A 126 -10.23 5.51 -3.10
C THR A 126 -9.22 4.78 -2.23
N HIS A 127 -7.91 4.93 -2.48
CA HIS A 127 -6.88 4.31 -1.64
C HIS A 127 -6.96 4.77 -0.18
N MET A 128 -7.12 6.08 0.07
CA MET A 128 -7.27 6.60 1.44
C MET A 128 -8.50 6.03 2.15
N PHE A 129 -9.63 5.94 1.44
CA PHE A 129 -10.87 5.40 1.97
C PHE A 129 -10.77 3.90 2.27
N GLU A 130 -10.23 3.10 1.35
CA GLU A 130 -10.01 1.66 1.55
C GLU A 130 -9.06 1.41 2.72
N THR A 131 -7.99 2.20 2.84
CA THR A 131 -7.04 2.11 3.97
C THR A 131 -7.73 2.38 5.30
N LEU A 132 -8.59 3.42 5.36
CA LEU A 132 -9.40 3.70 6.54
C LEU A 132 -10.34 2.52 6.88
N GLY A 133 -11.00 1.95 5.87
CA GLY A 133 -11.87 0.79 6.03
C GLY A 133 -11.11 -0.41 6.63
N HIS A 134 -9.96 -0.76 6.06
CA HIS A 134 -9.14 -1.86 6.57
C HIS A 134 -8.67 -1.64 8.02
N VAL A 135 -8.32 -0.40 8.40
CA VAL A 135 -7.94 -0.07 9.77
C VAL A 135 -9.13 -0.24 10.73
N LEU A 136 -10.31 0.27 10.36
CA LEU A 136 -11.51 0.12 11.17
C LEU A 136 -11.90 -1.35 11.34
N ASP A 137 -11.84 -2.14 10.26
CA ASP A 137 -12.14 -3.57 10.28
C ASP A 137 -11.17 -4.34 11.19
N ALA A 138 -9.87 -4.01 11.15
CA ALA A 138 -8.86 -4.61 12.02
C ALA A 138 -9.08 -4.32 13.52
N HIS A 139 -9.65 -3.15 13.85
CA HIS A 139 -9.99 -2.78 15.23
C HIS A 139 -11.41 -3.20 15.66
N GLY A 140 -12.20 -3.76 14.75
CA GLY A 140 -13.51 -4.33 15.01
C GLY A 140 -14.67 -3.34 15.01
N PRO A 141 -15.91 -3.81 15.20
CA PRO A 141 -17.13 -3.06 14.91
C PRO A 141 -17.38 -1.83 15.80
N ASN A 142 -16.67 -1.73 16.92
CA ASN A 142 -16.76 -0.59 17.84
C ASN A 142 -15.63 0.43 17.63
N ALA A 143 -14.75 0.22 16.65
CA ALA A 143 -13.67 1.13 16.32
C ALA A 143 -14.22 2.49 15.88
N LYS A 144 -13.49 3.55 16.25
CA LYS A 144 -13.79 4.92 15.85
C LYS A 144 -12.53 5.54 15.30
N ALA A 145 -12.68 6.37 14.28
CA ALA A 145 -11.60 7.14 13.69
C ALA A 145 -11.94 8.62 13.67
N VAL A 146 -10.92 9.46 13.82
CA VAL A 146 -10.96 10.89 13.49
C VAL A 146 -10.12 11.05 12.25
N VAL A 147 -10.74 11.46 11.14
CA VAL A 147 -10.03 11.69 9.89
C VAL A 147 -9.61 13.16 9.83
N TRP A 148 -8.31 13.39 9.85
CA TRP A 148 -7.73 14.71 9.59
C TRP A 148 -7.24 14.74 8.15
N ALA A 149 -7.94 15.47 7.29
CA ALA A 149 -7.56 15.68 5.90
C ALA A 149 -7.94 17.08 5.40
N HIS A 150 -7.40 17.47 4.25
CA HIS A 150 -7.80 18.71 3.57
C HIS A 150 -9.26 18.60 3.06
N ASN A 151 -9.98 19.72 2.98
CA ASN A 151 -11.41 19.74 2.59
C ASN A 151 -11.68 19.06 1.23
N SER A 152 -10.70 19.10 0.33
CA SER A 152 -10.78 18.42 -0.98
C SER A 152 -10.92 16.90 -0.90
N HIS A 153 -10.64 16.29 0.25
CA HIS A 153 -10.74 14.84 0.48
C HIS A 153 -11.93 14.44 1.37
N ILE A 154 -12.70 15.42 1.88
CA ILE A 154 -13.81 15.20 2.81
C ILE A 154 -15.15 15.68 2.22
N GLY A 155 -15.12 16.48 1.15
CA GLY A 155 -16.32 16.97 0.46
C GLY A 155 -16.98 15.93 -0.46
N ASP A 156 -18.22 16.18 -0.85
CA ASP A 156 -19.05 15.38 -1.75
C ASP A 156 -18.92 15.79 -3.24
N ALA A 157 -17.73 16.25 -3.64
CA ALA A 157 -17.49 16.89 -4.95
C ALA A 157 -17.86 16.03 -6.17
#